data_AF-A0A349EW44-F1
#
_entry.id   AF-A0A349EW44-F1
#
_cell.length_a   1.000
_cell.length_b   1.000
_cell.length_c   1.000
_cell.angle_alpha   90.00
_cell.angle_beta   90.00
_cell.angle_gamma   90.00
#
_symmetry.space_group_name_H-M   'P 1'
#
loop_
_entity.id
_entity.type
_entity.pdbx_description
1 polymer ?
#
loop_
_entity_poly.entity_id
_entity_poly.type
_entity_poly.pdbx_seq_one_letter_code
_entity_poly.pdbx_strand_id
1 'polypeptide(L)'
;RGYDDNNTMLINVDIKRRFNSTLRDNVKQVFDSACKNYLYDEATREKYKEYWEKNYRKVSQERLKEKGLEFKDSWDKIDEGIRKAIRWKTDSSVKLVIGKADTVDYSQSDHNIFVCVGGQKLSRGLTLEGLTVSYYGRNAQSIDSLLQMGRWFGYRKGWLDLCRVFATKDIASDFVEAAIVTEGFKRDVRWMSENGATPRTFGFRVRAASRLLPTAKNKMRSATKEKISFSASLSQLLDFDTSFVGANLELVRRFISCHDNGRYVAERKDFYSPIFRNIASKDIIDLLKSYKTPSSLVQLWVDYISTANKYKELTKWTVVLSSTKGLAGDGVTDVEKIGNYVIHKAVRTLRQNGHESSNIIKIRVLTSPGDYVGF
;
A
#
# COMPACT_ATOMS: atom_id res chain seq x y z
N ARG A 1 -22.93 1.44 27.12
CA ARG A 1 -22.13 2.56 27.69
C ARG A 1 -22.88 3.91 27.62
N GLY A 2 -24.19 3.92 27.91
CA GLY A 2 -24.98 5.15 28.06
C GLY A 2 -25.11 6.05 26.83
N TYR A 3 -25.06 5.49 25.62
CA TYR A 3 -25.31 6.28 24.40
C TYR A 3 -26.56 5.78 23.70
N ASP A 4 -27.65 6.48 23.99
CA ASP A 4 -28.98 6.24 23.45
C ASP A 4 -29.28 7.39 22.48
N ASP A 5 -28.56 7.44 21.37
CA ASP A 5 -28.73 8.46 20.34
C ASP A 5 -28.57 7.74 18.98
N ASN A 6 -28.36 8.47 17.88
CA ASN A 6 -28.34 7.95 16.54
C ASN A 6 -27.33 6.81 16.34
N ASN A 7 -27.76 5.75 15.63
CA ASN A 7 -26.95 4.62 15.23
C ASN A 7 -27.04 4.47 13.72
N THR A 8 -25.93 4.74 13.02
CA THR A 8 -25.89 4.73 11.56
C THR A 8 -24.88 3.71 11.03
N MET A 9 -25.30 2.98 10.00
CA MET A 9 -24.45 2.16 9.14
C MET A 9 -24.42 2.76 7.74
N LEU A 10 -23.24 2.74 7.10
CA LEU A 10 -23.05 3.15 5.72
C LEU A 10 -22.76 1.95 4.82
N ILE A 11 -23.36 1.91 3.63
CA ILE A 11 -23.04 0.97 2.56
C ILE A 11 -22.77 1.75 1.27
N ASN A 12 -21.53 1.70 0.78
CA ASN A 12 -21.10 2.38 -0.45
C ASN A 12 -20.33 1.42 -1.37
N VAL A 13 -21.02 0.95 -2.41
CA VAL A 13 -20.51 -0.10 -3.30
C VAL A 13 -20.41 0.36 -4.75
N ASP A 14 -21.38 1.12 -5.26
CA ASP A 14 -21.40 1.60 -6.66
C ASP A 14 -21.87 3.05 -6.74
N ILE A 15 -21.59 3.72 -7.87
CA ILE A 15 -22.04 5.08 -8.16
C ILE A 15 -23.45 5.09 -8.79
N LYS A 16 -23.83 4.01 -9.48
CA LYS A 16 -25.06 3.92 -10.28
C LYS A 16 -26.30 3.91 -9.39
N ARG A 17 -27.26 4.78 -9.71
CA ARG A 17 -28.53 4.89 -8.98
C ARG A 17 -29.33 3.59 -8.98
N ARG A 18 -29.47 2.96 -10.15
CA ARG A 18 -30.22 1.71 -10.30
C ARG A 18 -29.67 0.58 -9.43
N PHE A 19 -28.34 0.40 -9.42
CA PHE A 19 -27.68 -0.61 -8.59
C PHE A 19 -27.96 -0.39 -7.11
N ASN A 20 -27.76 0.84 -6.62
CA ASN A 20 -27.97 1.17 -5.22
C ASN A 20 -29.44 1.08 -4.79
N SER A 21 -30.40 1.34 -5.69
CA SER A 21 -31.83 1.15 -5.41
C SER A 21 -32.13 -0.32 -5.14
N THR A 22 -31.70 -1.22 -6.04
CA THR A 22 -31.87 -2.66 -5.85
C THR A 22 -31.12 -3.16 -4.61
N LEU A 23 -29.90 -2.67 -4.37
CA LEU A 23 -29.13 -3.01 -3.17
C LEU A 23 -29.86 -2.57 -1.89
N ARG A 24 -30.47 -1.38 -1.88
CA ARG A 24 -31.21 -0.87 -0.74
C ARG A 24 -32.39 -1.76 -0.40
N ASP A 25 -33.12 -2.26 -1.39
CA ASP A 25 -34.28 -3.13 -1.14
C ASP A 25 -33.84 -4.51 -0.62
N ASN A 26 -32.75 -5.07 -1.17
CA ASN A 26 -32.14 -6.30 -0.64
C ASN A 26 -31.64 -6.12 0.80
N VAL A 27 -30.97 -5.00 1.08
CA VAL A 27 -30.50 -4.66 2.44
C VAL A 27 -31.68 -4.49 3.39
N LYS A 28 -32.77 -3.86 2.95
CA LYS A 28 -33.99 -3.72 3.76
C LYS A 28 -34.55 -5.09 4.11
N GLN A 29 -34.70 -5.99 3.14
CA GLN A 29 -35.18 -7.34 3.39
C GLN A 29 -34.32 -8.09 4.41
N VAL A 30 -32.99 -8.07 4.24
CA VAL A 30 -32.05 -8.73 5.15
C VAL A 30 -32.11 -8.11 6.55
N PHE A 31 -32.14 -6.78 6.65
CA PHE A 31 -32.23 -6.06 7.91
C PHE A 31 -33.54 -6.37 8.65
N ASP A 32 -34.66 -6.42 7.93
CA ASP A 32 -35.97 -6.75 8.47
C ASP A 32 -36.02 -8.19 9.00
N SER A 33 -35.53 -9.15 8.21
CA SER A 33 -35.41 -10.54 8.63
C SER A 33 -34.47 -10.71 9.83
N ALA A 34 -33.32 -10.02 9.85
CA ALA A 34 -32.38 -10.10 10.98
C ALA A 34 -32.99 -9.57 12.27
N CYS A 35 -33.69 -8.43 12.24
CA CYS A 35 -34.39 -7.88 13.40
C CYS A 35 -35.47 -8.84 13.92
N LYS A 36 -36.27 -9.43 13.02
CA LYS A 36 -37.31 -10.38 13.39
C LYS A 36 -36.72 -11.64 14.02
N ASN A 37 -35.72 -12.24 13.38
CA ASN A 37 -35.08 -13.45 13.88
C ASN A 37 -34.43 -13.20 15.25
N TYR A 38 -33.77 -12.05 15.45
CA TYR A 38 -33.17 -11.71 16.73
C TYR A 38 -34.20 -11.64 17.88
N LEU A 39 -35.41 -11.11 17.62
CA LEU A 39 -36.46 -11.01 18.63
C LEU A 39 -37.08 -12.36 19.00
N TYR A 40 -37.26 -13.27 18.04
CA TYR A 40 -38.05 -14.48 18.25
C TYR A 40 -37.26 -15.79 18.30
N ASP A 41 -36.02 -15.82 17.82
CA ASP A 41 -35.19 -17.03 17.78
C ASP A 41 -34.03 -16.95 18.77
N GLU A 42 -34.04 -17.84 19.77
CA GLU A 42 -32.97 -17.98 20.77
C GLU A 42 -31.66 -18.45 20.16
N ALA A 43 -31.70 -19.35 19.16
CA ALA A 43 -30.50 -19.84 18.51
C ALA A 43 -29.78 -18.71 17.75
N THR A 44 -30.54 -17.79 17.14
CA THR A 44 -29.99 -16.58 16.54
C THR A 44 -29.32 -15.69 17.60
N ARG A 45 -29.93 -15.48 18.78
CA ARG A 45 -29.31 -14.67 19.84
C ARG A 45 -27.99 -15.25 20.34
N GLU A 46 -27.92 -16.57 20.53
CA GLU A 46 -26.68 -17.22 20.95
C GLU A 46 -25.57 -17.06 19.90
N LYS A 47 -25.89 -17.14 18.61
CA LYS A 47 -24.91 -16.86 17.53
C LYS A 47 -24.35 -15.43 17.59
N TYR A 48 -25.18 -14.43 17.92
CA TYR A 48 -24.72 -13.05 18.08
C TYR A 48 -23.82 -12.90 19.32
N LYS A 49 -24.12 -13.60 20.41
CA LYS A 49 -23.29 -13.65 21.62
C LYS A 49 -21.91 -14.22 21.34
N GLU A 50 -21.85 -15.38 20.70
CA GLU A 50 -20.61 -16.01 20.27
C GLU A 50 -19.80 -15.08 19.35
N TYR A 51 -20.48 -14.41 18.41
CA TYR A 51 -19.85 -13.45 17.52
C TYR A 51 -19.26 -12.25 18.27
N TRP A 52 -19.98 -11.70 19.25
CA TRP A 52 -19.49 -10.61 20.10
C TRP A 52 -18.30 -11.02 20.95
N GLU A 53 -18.39 -12.16 21.65
CA GLU A 53 -17.29 -12.72 22.46
C GLU A 53 -16.01 -12.89 21.63
N LYS A 54 -16.15 -13.49 20.44
CA LYS A 54 -15.04 -13.78 19.55
C LYS A 54 -14.43 -12.54 18.89
N ASN A 55 -15.26 -11.58 18.44
CA ASN A 55 -14.80 -10.50 17.54
C ASN A 55 -14.81 -9.10 18.16
N TYR A 56 -15.56 -8.87 19.24
CA TYR A 56 -15.69 -7.55 19.86
C TYR A 56 -15.04 -7.50 21.23
N ARG A 57 -15.24 -8.51 22.09
CA ARG A 57 -14.81 -8.45 23.48
C ARG A 57 -13.31 -8.24 23.62
N LYS A 58 -12.51 -9.10 22.99
CA LYS A 58 -11.03 -9.02 23.04
C LYS A 58 -10.51 -7.69 22.49
N VAL A 59 -11.00 -7.30 21.30
CA VAL A 59 -10.60 -6.04 20.65
C VAL A 59 -10.95 -4.84 21.52
N SER A 60 -12.12 -4.84 22.13
CA SER A 60 -12.57 -3.73 22.98
C SER A 60 -11.79 -3.63 24.28
N GLN A 61 -11.48 -4.77 24.91
CA GLN A 61 -10.61 -4.83 26.08
C GLN A 61 -9.23 -4.24 25.78
N GLU A 62 -8.59 -4.65 24.68
CA GLU A 62 -7.28 -4.15 24.26
C GLU A 62 -7.31 -2.65 23.98
N ARG A 63 -8.27 -2.18 23.17
CA ARG A 63 -8.39 -0.78 22.76
C ARG A 63 -8.76 0.17 23.90
N LEU A 64 -9.57 -0.27 24.86
CA LEU A 64 -9.87 0.52 26.05
C LEU A 64 -8.68 0.58 26.99
N LYS A 65 -7.96 -0.54 27.18
CA LYS A 65 -6.74 -0.59 27.99
C LYS A 65 -5.66 0.34 27.45
N GLU A 66 -5.47 0.41 26.12
CA GLU A 66 -4.57 1.37 25.46
C GLU A 66 -4.88 2.84 25.83
N LYS A 67 -6.13 3.13 26.19
CA LYS A 67 -6.60 4.47 26.59
C LYS A 67 -6.73 4.65 28.10
N GLY A 68 -6.32 3.66 28.90
CA GLY A 68 -6.50 3.68 30.36
C GLY A 68 -7.96 3.59 30.81
N LEU A 69 -8.85 3.04 29.97
CA LEU A 69 -10.27 2.85 30.28
C LEU A 69 -10.55 1.40 30.65
N GLU A 70 -11.45 1.20 31.61
CA GLU A 70 -11.88 -0.12 32.07
C GLU A 70 -12.97 -0.70 31.15
N PHE A 71 -12.86 -1.98 30.80
CA PHE A 71 -13.87 -2.69 30.02
C PHE A 71 -15.01 -3.20 30.94
N LYS A 72 -16.22 -2.67 30.73
CA LYS A 72 -17.41 -2.95 31.58
C LYS A 72 -18.60 -3.52 30.82
N ASP A 73 -18.43 -3.88 29.56
CA ASP A 73 -19.55 -4.38 28.75
C ASP A 73 -19.89 -5.82 29.12
N SER A 74 -21.17 -6.08 29.34
CA SER A 74 -21.73 -7.42 29.54
C SER A 74 -22.69 -7.76 28.41
N TRP A 75 -22.78 -9.04 28.07
CA TRP A 75 -23.69 -9.50 27.03
C TRP A 75 -25.15 -9.14 27.33
N ASP A 76 -25.60 -9.28 28.58
CA ASP A 76 -27.00 -9.02 28.95
C ASP A 76 -27.42 -7.57 28.65
N LYS A 77 -26.53 -6.60 28.93
CA LYS A 77 -26.77 -5.18 28.60
C LYS A 77 -26.75 -4.93 27.09
N ILE A 78 -25.96 -5.70 26.35
CA ILE A 78 -25.90 -5.61 24.89
C ILE A 78 -27.18 -6.19 24.28
N ASP A 79 -27.65 -7.35 24.75
CA ASP A 79 -28.91 -7.95 24.30
C ASP A 79 -30.09 -7.02 24.55
N GLU A 80 -30.18 -6.44 25.76
CA GLU A 80 -31.18 -5.43 26.10
C GLU A 80 -31.11 -4.22 25.15
N GLY A 81 -29.90 -3.71 24.91
CA GLY A 81 -29.66 -2.60 24.00
C GLY A 81 -30.08 -2.90 22.56
N ILE A 82 -29.76 -4.10 22.04
CA ILE A 82 -30.17 -4.52 20.70
C ILE A 82 -31.70 -4.62 20.61
N ARG A 83 -32.37 -5.20 21.61
CA ARG A 83 -33.84 -5.28 21.64
C ARG A 83 -34.48 -3.90 21.69
N LYS A 84 -33.94 -2.98 22.49
CA LYS A 84 -34.39 -1.57 22.56
C LYS A 84 -34.21 -0.89 21.21
N ALA A 85 -33.05 -1.06 20.59
CA ALA A 85 -32.74 -0.54 19.27
C ALA A 85 -33.74 -1.04 18.22
N ILE A 86 -34.02 -2.35 18.16
CA ILE A 86 -34.99 -2.90 17.21
C ILE A 86 -36.38 -2.26 17.37
N ARG A 87 -36.78 -1.82 18.57
CA ARG A 87 -38.06 -1.10 18.79
C ARG A 87 -38.06 0.33 18.24
N TRP A 88 -36.90 0.97 18.13
CA TRP A 88 -36.75 2.30 17.52
C TRP A 88 -36.73 2.25 15.99
N LYS A 89 -36.59 1.06 15.41
CA LYS A 89 -36.63 0.85 13.97
C LYS A 89 -37.98 1.32 13.39
N THR A 90 -37.90 2.13 12.35
CA THR A 90 -39.05 2.51 11.52
C THR A 90 -38.93 1.92 10.11
N ASP A 91 -40.00 1.98 9.31
CA ASP A 91 -39.96 1.57 7.90
C ASP A 91 -38.95 2.35 7.04
N SER A 92 -38.57 3.54 7.53
CA SER A 92 -37.59 4.43 6.92
C SER A 92 -36.15 4.20 7.39
N SER A 93 -35.89 3.18 8.22
CA SER A 93 -34.55 2.89 8.76
C SER A 93 -33.53 2.60 7.66
N VAL A 94 -33.94 2.01 6.53
CA VAL A 94 -33.04 1.77 5.40
C VAL A 94 -33.26 2.83 4.32
N LYS A 95 -32.29 3.74 4.19
CA LYS A 95 -32.38 4.94 3.34
C LYS A 95 -31.46 4.86 2.13
N LEU A 96 -31.98 5.30 0.99
CA LEU A 96 -31.21 5.50 -0.24
C LEU A 96 -30.67 6.94 -0.27
N VAL A 97 -29.36 7.13 -0.41
CA VAL A 97 -28.73 8.45 -0.37
C VAL A 97 -27.82 8.65 -1.59
N ILE A 98 -28.34 9.27 -2.67
CA ILE A 98 -27.64 9.32 -3.96
C ILE A 98 -27.60 10.73 -4.55
N GLY A 99 -28.70 11.50 -4.45
CA GLY A 99 -28.87 12.80 -5.10
C GLY A 99 -28.80 14.00 -4.15
N LYS A 100 -28.60 15.22 -4.69
CA LYS A 100 -28.44 16.48 -3.92
C LYS A 100 -29.59 16.77 -2.94
N ALA A 101 -30.81 16.30 -3.20
CA ALA A 101 -31.96 16.44 -2.30
C ALA A 101 -32.03 15.39 -1.18
N ASP A 102 -31.28 14.28 -1.27
CA ASP A 102 -31.39 13.19 -0.30
C ASP A 102 -30.53 13.50 0.95
N THR A 103 -31.16 13.97 2.03
CA THR A 103 -30.52 14.12 3.35
C THR A 103 -31.11 13.12 4.34
N VAL A 104 -30.30 12.70 5.30
CA VAL A 104 -30.79 11.90 6.43
C VAL A 104 -31.34 12.89 7.44
N ASP A 105 -32.66 12.94 7.56
CA ASP A 105 -33.33 13.69 8.61
C ASP A 105 -33.25 12.92 9.93
N TYR A 106 -32.57 13.52 10.91
CA TYR A 106 -32.42 13.03 12.28
C TYR A 106 -33.37 13.74 13.26
N SER A 107 -34.11 14.77 12.81
CA SER A 107 -34.96 15.60 13.69
C SER A 107 -36.26 14.93 14.12
N GLN A 108 -36.66 13.83 13.48
CA GLN A 108 -37.95 13.18 13.74
C GLN A 108 -37.98 12.33 15.02
N SER A 109 -36.81 12.00 15.58
CA SER A 109 -36.68 11.19 16.80
C SER A 109 -35.32 11.46 17.44
N ASP A 110 -35.27 11.45 18.77
CA ASP A 110 -34.00 11.52 19.52
C ASP A 110 -33.15 10.24 19.36
N HIS A 111 -33.76 9.16 18.86
CA HIS A 111 -33.11 7.86 18.68
C HIS A 111 -33.42 7.33 17.28
N ASN A 112 -32.43 7.30 16.39
CA ASN A 112 -32.61 6.75 15.05
C ASN A 112 -31.67 5.56 14.78
N ILE A 113 -32.17 4.61 14.00
CA ILE A 113 -31.36 3.54 13.42
C ILE A 113 -31.41 3.67 11.92
N PHE A 114 -30.28 4.04 11.32
CA PHE A 114 -30.20 4.21 9.88
C PHE A 114 -29.19 3.27 9.23
N VAL A 115 -29.60 2.65 8.13
CA VAL A 115 -28.70 2.00 7.18
C VAL A 115 -28.77 2.80 5.89
N CYS A 116 -27.73 3.59 5.66
CA CYS A 116 -27.62 4.47 4.50
C CYS A 116 -26.91 3.72 3.36
N VAL A 117 -27.65 3.45 2.28
CA VAL A 117 -27.13 2.85 1.05
C VAL A 117 -26.96 3.95 0.01
N GLY A 118 -25.79 4.08 -0.60
CA GLY A 118 -25.68 5.04 -1.70
C GLY A 118 -24.32 5.18 -2.37
N GLY A 119 -24.17 6.29 -3.10
CA GLY A 119 -23.12 6.46 -4.11
C GLY A 119 -22.30 7.74 -3.95
N GLN A 120 -22.22 8.57 -5.00
CA GLN A 120 -21.31 9.72 -5.05
C GLN A 120 -21.61 10.83 -4.02
N LYS A 121 -22.85 11.01 -3.55
CA LYS A 121 -23.15 12.07 -2.56
C LYS A 121 -22.78 11.69 -1.14
N LEU A 122 -22.96 10.42 -0.75
CA LEU A 122 -22.31 9.89 0.44
C LEU A 122 -20.82 10.17 0.38
N SER A 123 -20.27 10.30 -0.85
CA SER A 123 -18.89 10.71 -1.05
C SER A 123 -18.42 12.10 -0.64
N ARG A 124 -19.33 13.08 -0.54
CA ARG A 124 -18.95 14.49 -0.38
C ARG A 124 -19.97 15.29 0.43
N GLY A 125 -19.54 15.85 1.56
CA GLY A 125 -20.27 16.91 2.27
C GLY A 125 -21.47 16.47 3.10
N LEU A 126 -21.67 15.17 3.30
CA LEU A 126 -22.68 14.63 4.22
C LEU A 126 -21.99 14.06 5.46
N THR A 127 -22.43 14.47 6.64
CA THR A 127 -22.05 13.87 7.91
C THR A 127 -23.19 12.94 8.34
N LEU A 128 -22.88 11.67 8.58
CA LEU A 128 -23.82 10.71 9.15
C LEU A 128 -23.62 10.69 10.67
N GLU A 129 -24.63 11.15 11.40
CA GLU A 129 -24.61 11.11 12.86
C GLU A 129 -24.66 9.67 13.35
N GLY A 130 -23.89 9.36 14.39
CA GLY A 130 -23.87 8.02 14.95
C GLY A 130 -23.27 6.94 14.05
N LEU A 131 -22.48 7.31 13.04
CA LEU A 131 -21.84 6.34 12.15
C LEU A 131 -20.86 5.46 12.93
N THR A 132 -21.12 4.15 12.96
CA THR A 132 -20.26 3.16 13.64
C THR A 132 -19.78 2.05 12.71
N VAL A 133 -20.57 1.70 11.69
CA VAL A 133 -20.25 0.63 10.75
C VAL A 133 -20.25 1.17 9.33
N SER A 134 -19.21 0.85 8.56
CA SER A 134 -19.09 1.27 7.17
C SER A 134 -18.67 0.12 6.26
N TYR A 135 -19.42 -0.11 5.20
CA TYR A 135 -19.18 -1.13 4.18
C TYR A 135 -18.76 -0.47 2.86
N TYR A 136 -17.57 -0.79 2.40
CA TYR A 136 -16.93 -0.22 1.21
C TYR A 136 -16.66 -1.28 0.16
N GLY A 137 -17.27 -1.11 -1.01
CA GLY A 137 -16.97 -1.88 -2.21
C GLY A 137 -16.29 -1.07 -3.32
N ARG A 138 -16.15 0.25 -3.15
CA ARG A 138 -15.73 1.16 -4.21
C ARG A 138 -14.25 1.53 -4.11
N ASN A 139 -13.50 1.27 -5.18
CA ASN A 139 -12.12 1.74 -5.34
C ASN A 139 -12.08 3.24 -5.64
N ALA A 140 -11.15 3.95 -5.00
CA ALA A 140 -10.80 5.32 -5.35
C ALA A 140 -9.77 5.33 -6.49
N GLN A 141 -9.70 6.45 -7.22
CA GLN A 141 -8.70 6.67 -8.27
C GLN A 141 -7.53 7.55 -7.79
N SER A 142 -7.73 8.25 -6.66
CA SER A 142 -6.73 9.13 -6.08
C SER A 142 -6.79 9.12 -4.56
N ILE A 143 -5.68 9.44 -3.92
CA ILE A 143 -5.57 9.61 -2.47
C ILE A 143 -6.50 10.74 -2.00
N ASP A 144 -6.57 11.87 -2.72
CA ASP A 144 -7.53 12.96 -2.44
C ASP A 144 -8.97 12.43 -2.34
N SER A 145 -9.40 11.66 -3.35
CA SER A 145 -10.72 11.00 -3.31
C SER A 145 -10.84 10.02 -2.16
N LEU A 146 -9.83 9.17 -1.91
CA LEU A 146 -9.89 8.16 -0.86
C LEU A 146 -9.96 8.79 0.55
N LEU A 147 -9.19 9.85 0.82
CA LEU A 147 -9.21 10.57 2.09
C LEU A 147 -10.54 11.32 2.28
N GLN A 148 -11.14 11.82 1.21
CA GLN A 148 -12.49 12.35 1.25
C GLN A 148 -13.49 11.25 1.66
N MET A 149 -13.26 10.01 1.21
CA MET A 149 -14.04 8.84 1.62
C MET A 149 -13.75 8.40 3.05
N GLY A 150 -12.51 8.53 3.54
CA GLY A 150 -12.10 8.16 4.90
C GLY A 150 -12.86 8.90 6.02
N ARG A 151 -13.62 9.95 5.70
CA ARG A 151 -14.54 10.59 6.66
C ARG A 151 -15.67 9.66 7.10
N TRP A 152 -15.96 8.57 6.39
CA TRP A 152 -16.92 7.55 6.82
C TRP A 152 -16.22 6.35 7.46
N PHE A 153 -15.23 6.61 8.30
CA PHE A 153 -14.83 5.65 9.31
C PHE A 153 -15.61 5.83 10.62
N GLY A 154 -16.54 6.80 10.65
CA GLY A 154 -17.40 7.01 11.80
C GLY A 154 -16.59 7.34 13.04
N TYR A 155 -15.58 8.21 12.90
CA TYR A 155 -14.72 8.54 14.03
C TYR A 155 -15.57 9.16 15.14
N ARG A 156 -15.65 8.44 16.24
CA ARG A 156 -16.38 8.87 17.41
C ARG A 156 -15.49 8.72 18.62
N LYS A 157 -15.13 9.86 19.21
CA LYS A 157 -14.24 9.93 20.35
C LYS A 157 -14.80 9.05 21.48
N GLY A 158 -14.00 8.10 21.95
CA GLY A 158 -14.41 7.14 22.99
C GLY A 158 -15.04 5.82 22.50
N TRP A 159 -15.30 5.67 21.20
CA TRP A 159 -16.02 4.51 20.63
C TRP A 159 -15.26 3.78 19.52
N LEU A 160 -13.97 4.10 19.36
CA LEU A 160 -13.11 3.56 18.31
C LEU A 160 -13.03 2.02 18.33
N ASP A 161 -13.16 1.44 19.52
CA ASP A 161 -13.18 0.00 19.73
C ASP A 161 -14.40 -0.70 19.11
N LEU A 162 -15.49 0.04 18.90
CA LEU A 162 -16.73 -0.46 18.29
C LEU A 162 -16.85 -0.13 16.79
N CYS A 163 -16.12 0.86 16.29
CA CYS A 163 -16.14 1.22 14.88
C CYS A 163 -15.68 0.04 14.00
N ARG A 164 -16.38 -0.23 12.90
CA ARG A 164 -16.02 -1.30 11.95
C ARG A 164 -16.03 -0.81 10.51
N VAL A 165 -15.03 -1.26 9.77
CA VAL A 165 -14.87 -1.00 8.34
C VAL A 165 -14.78 -2.33 7.62
N PHE A 166 -15.75 -2.60 6.76
CA PHE A 166 -15.76 -3.76 5.87
C PHE A 166 -15.30 -3.28 4.50
N ALA A 167 -14.18 -3.80 4.02
CA ALA A 167 -13.61 -3.44 2.73
C ALA A 167 -12.83 -4.62 2.16
N THR A 168 -12.52 -4.57 0.86
CA THR A 168 -11.60 -5.54 0.25
C THR A 168 -10.16 -5.28 0.73
N LYS A 169 -9.29 -6.28 0.62
CA LYS A 169 -7.87 -6.15 0.97
C LYS A 169 -7.19 -5.00 0.23
N ASP A 170 -7.55 -4.82 -1.04
CA ASP A 170 -7.05 -3.73 -1.88
C ASP A 170 -7.43 -2.35 -1.32
N ILE A 171 -8.71 -2.14 -1.00
CA ILE A 171 -9.19 -0.87 -0.44
C ILE A 171 -8.52 -0.61 0.92
N ALA A 172 -8.36 -1.65 1.75
CA ALA A 172 -7.67 -1.52 3.03
C ALA A 172 -6.20 -1.11 2.83
N SER A 173 -5.49 -1.74 1.87
CA SER A 173 -4.11 -1.39 1.53
C SER A 173 -3.99 0.04 1.00
N ASP A 174 -4.93 0.46 0.14
CA ASP A 174 -5.03 1.81 -0.39
C ASP A 174 -5.17 2.85 0.74
N PHE A 175 -5.96 2.55 1.80
CA PHE A 175 -6.09 3.42 2.97
C PHE A 175 -4.81 3.51 3.81
N VAL A 176 -4.09 2.39 3.99
CA VAL A 176 -2.80 2.38 4.67
C VAL A 176 -1.80 3.24 3.91
N GLU A 177 -1.72 3.09 2.59
CA GLU A 177 -0.83 3.89 1.74
C GLU A 177 -1.19 5.38 1.80
N ALA A 178 -2.48 5.72 1.71
CA ALA A 178 -2.95 7.08 1.87
C ALA A 178 -2.59 7.69 3.24
N ALA A 179 -2.67 6.92 4.32
CA ALA A 179 -2.26 7.36 5.65
C ALA A 179 -0.76 7.66 5.71
N ILE A 180 0.08 6.78 5.14
CA ILE A 180 1.55 6.99 5.07
C ILE A 180 1.88 8.26 4.28
N VAL A 181 1.26 8.45 3.10
CA VAL A 181 1.46 9.65 2.27
C VAL A 181 1.03 10.90 3.03
N THR A 182 -0.11 10.86 3.72
CA THR A 182 -0.65 11.99 4.48
C THR A 182 0.24 12.36 5.67
N GLU A 183 0.71 11.39 6.44
CA GLU A 183 1.62 11.65 7.58
C GLU A 183 2.97 12.18 7.12
N GLY A 184 3.50 11.66 6.00
CA GLY A 184 4.69 12.22 5.35
C GLY A 184 4.48 13.68 4.96
N PHE A 185 3.35 13.99 4.31
CA PHE A 185 3.02 15.36 3.93
C PHE A 185 2.88 16.29 5.15
N LYS A 186 2.21 15.86 6.23
CA LYS A 186 2.11 16.63 7.47
C LYS A 186 3.47 16.90 8.11
N ARG A 187 4.40 15.95 8.03
CA ARG A 187 5.77 16.13 8.51
C ARG A 187 6.48 17.21 7.69
N ASP A 188 6.33 17.20 6.36
CA ASP A 188 6.91 18.23 5.50
C ASP A 188 6.31 19.62 5.81
N VAL A 189 5.00 19.73 6.07
CA VAL A 189 4.37 20.99 6.52
C VAL A 189 4.93 21.46 7.87
N ARG A 190 5.13 20.55 8.83
CA ARG A 190 5.76 20.90 10.12
C ARG A 190 7.19 21.39 9.94
N TRP A 191 7.99 20.68 9.15
CA TRP A 191 9.37 21.08 8.85
C TRP A 191 9.43 22.47 8.19
N MET A 192 8.50 22.77 7.28
CA MET A 192 8.36 24.12 6.71
C MET A 192 8.12 25.17 7.78
N SER A 193 7.16 24.91 8.68
CA SER A 193 6.80 25.83 9.77
C SER A 193 7.95 26.06 10.74
N GLU A 194 8.68 25.00 11.12
CA GLU A 194 9.81 25.05 12.04
C GLU A 194 10.99 25.86 11.47
N ASN A 195 11.12 25.92 10.14
CA ASN A 195 12.17 26.67 9.45
C ASN A 195 11.72 28.06 8.98
N GLY A 196 10.52 28.51 9.36
CA GLY A 196 9.97 29.81 8.95
C GLY A 196 9.79 29.95 7.43
N ALA A 197 9.75 28.84 6.70
CA ALA A 197 9.61 28.83 5.25
C ALA A 197 8.14 29.04 4.84
N THR A 198 7.93 29.50 3.60
CA THR A 198 6.59 29.63 3.02
C THR A 198 6.34 28.54 1.99
N PRO A 199 5.07 28.21 1.67
CA PRO A 199 4.75 27.27 0.60
C PRO A 199 5.43 27.59 -0.74
N ARG A 200 5.71 28.87 -1.02
CA ARG A 200 6.36 29.33 -2.25
C ARG A 200 7.84 28.99 -2.29
N THR A 201 8.51 28.94 -1.14
CA THR A 201 9.96 28.72 -1.04
C THR A 201 10.33 27.28 -0.70
N PHE A 202 9.42 26.53 -0.10
CA PHE A 202 9.70 25.18 0.40
C PHE A 202 9.50 24.08 -0.64
N GLY A 203 8.48 24.21 -1.49
CA GLY A 203 8.14 23.21 -2.50
C GLY A 203 7.63 21.90 -1.88
N PHE A 204 6.32 21.62 -2.00
CA PHE A 204 5.77 20.39 -1.43
C PHE A 204 5.95 19.18 -2.34
N ARG A 205 6.32 18.07 -1.72
CA ARG A 205 6.44 16.77 -2.36
C ARG A 205 5.32 15.88 -1.84
N VAL A 206 4.72 15.10 -2.72
CA VAL A 206 3.74 14.08 -2.32
C VAL A 206 4.21 12.74 -2.83
N ARG A 207 4.39 11.79 -1.92
CA ARG A 207 4.81 10.44 -2.26
C ARG A 207 3.77 9.80 -3.20
N ALA A 208 4.25 9.24 -4.30
CA ALA A 208 3.41 8.45 -5.20
C ALA A 208 3.01 7.14 -4.54
N ALA A 209 1.74 6.76 -4.70
CA ALA A 209 1.20 5.48 -4.28
C ALA A 209 1.20 4.48 -5.44
N SER A 210 1.11 3.20 -5.10
CA SER A 210 1.25 2.08 -6.04
C SER A 210 0.09 2.03 -7.05
N ARG A 211 -1.14 2.25 -6.57
CA ARG A 211 -2.39 2.20 -7.37
C ARG A 211 -3.09 3.54 -7.50
N LEU A 212 -2.79 4.49 -6.60
CA LEU A 212 -3.52 5.74 -6.48
C LEU A 212 -2.68 6.92 -6.94
N LEU A 213 -3.31 7.83 -7.67
CA LEU A 213 -2.73 9.14 -7.92
C LEU A 213 -2.78 9.99 -6.64
N PRO A 214 -1.83 10.90 -6.40
CA PRO A 214 -1.93 11.85 -5.29
C PRO A 214 -3.24 12.66 -5.31
N THR A 215 -3.61 13.16 -6.49
CA THR A 215 -4.87 13.86 -6.73
C THR A 215 -5.30 13.69 -8.19
N ALA A 216 -6.37 14.35 -8.61
CA ALA A 216 -6.85 14.32 -9.98
C ALA A 216 -5.84 14.94 -10.96
N LYS A 217 -5.66 14.32 -12.14
CA LYS A 217 -4.63 14.72 -13.14
C LYS A 217 -4.71 16.19 -13.55
N ASN A 218 -5.92 16.76 -13.64
CA ASN A 218 -6.13 18.17 -13.98
C ASN A 218 -5.55 19.15 -12.94
N LYS A 219 -5.40 18.73 -11.69
CA LYS A 219 -4.78 19.52 -10.61
C LYS A 219 -3.25 19.35 -10.55
N MET A 220 -2.69 18.45 -11.33
CA MET A 220 -1.25 18.11 -11.33
C MET A 220 -0.50 18.69 -12.54
N ARG A 221 -1.05 19.71 -13.22
CA ARG A 221 -0.46 20.27 -14.46
C ARG A 221 0.95 20.80 -14.28
N SER A 222 1.24 21.39 -13.11
CA SER A 222 2.57 21.93 -12.77
C SER A 222 3.39 21.00 -11.88
N ALA A 223 2.95 19.75 -11.69
CA ALA A 223 3.64 18.79 -10.84
C ALA A 223 4.73 18.07 -11.63
N THR A 224 5.95 18.06 -11.10
CA THR A 224 7.07 17.29 -11.65
C THR A 224 7.19 15.96 -10.91
N LYS A 225 7.38 14.87 -11.66
CA LYS A 225 7.65 13.56 -11.07
C LYS A 225 9.13 13.41 -10.79
N GLU A 226 9.47 13.26 -9.52
CA GLU A 226 10.84 13.05 -9.08
C GLU A 226 10.98 11.65 -8.47
N LYS A 227 12.04 10.91 -8.88
CA LYS A 227 12.38 9.62 -8.28
C LYS A 227 13.39 9.84 -7.17
N ILE A 228 12.92 9.80 -5.92
CA ILE A 228 13.72 10.13 -4.72
C ILE A 228 14.31 8.88 -4.05
N SER A 229 13.80 7.68 -4.38
CA SER A 229 14.25 6.42 -3.79
C SER A 229 14.29 5.28 -4.80
N PHE A 230 15.19 4.33 -4.56
CA PHE A 230 15.30 3.06 -5.28
C PHE A 230 14.71 1.88 -4.49
N SER A 231 14.24 2.11 -3.26
CA SER A 231 13.68 1.06 -2.39
C SER A 231 12.48 0.36 -3.04
N ALA A 232 12.39 -0.96 -2.85
CA ALA A 232 11.34 -1.82 -3.41
C ALA A 232 11.14 -1.66 -4.93
N SER A 233 12.17 -1.20 -5.64
CA SER A 233 12.16 -1.05 -7.09
C SER A 233 13.36 -1.76 -7.70
N LEU A 234 13.15 -2.36 -8.87
CA LEU A 234 14.23 -2.92 -9.64
C LEU A 234 14.87 -1.84 -10.50
N SER A 235 16.16 -1.56 -10.27
CA SER A 235 16.94 -0.60 -11.06
C SER A 235 18.07 -1.34 -11.77
N GLN A 236 18.20 -1.11 -13.07
CA GLN A 236 19.19 -1.80 -13.92
C GLN A 236 19.83 -0.83 -14.89
N LEU A 237 21.08 -1.10 -15.23
CA LEU A 237 21.76 -0.42 -16.32
C LEU A 237 21.43 -1.13 -17.63
N LEU A 238 20.88 -0.39 -18.60
CA LEU A 238 20.43 -0.93 -19.90
C LEU A 238 21.22 -0.37 -21.09
N ASP A 239 22.04 0.66 -20.85
CA ASP A 239 22.81 1.38 -21.86
C ASP A 239 24.31 1.14 -21.58
N PHE A 240 25.02 0.60 -22.56
CA PHE A 240 26.43 0.22 -22.47
C PHE A 240 27.23 0.86 -23.61
N ASP A 241 28.44 1.32 -23.32
CA ASP A 241 29.37 1.82 -24.33
C ASP A 241 30.44 0.75 -24.59
N THR A 242 30.53 0.29 -25.85
CA THR A 242 31.47 -0.75 -26.29
C THR A 242 32.92 -0.35 -26.05
N SER A 243 33.24 0.94 -26.06
CA SER A 243 34.58 1.48 -25.86
C SER A 243 35.12 1.20 -24.46
N PHE A 244 34.25 1.00 -23.47
CA PHE A 244 34.64 0.82 -22.06
C PHE A 244 34.46 -0.60 -21.53
N VAL A 245 34.02 -1.56 -22.36
CA VAL A 245 33.73 -2.93 -21.93
C VAL A 245 34.95 -3.60 -21.28
N GLY A 246 36.12 -3.52 -21.90
CA GLY A 246 37.35 -4.11 -21.35
C GLY A 246 37.76 -3.48 -20.01
N ALA A 247 37.70 -2.15 -19.90
CA ALA A 247 38.05 -1.44 -18.68
C ALA A 247 37.08 -1.77 -17.52
N ASN A 248 35.77 -1.84 -17.81
CA ASN A 248 34.76 -2.22 -16.83
C ASN A 248 34.86 -3.70 -16.43
N LEU A 249 35.21 -4.58 -17.36
CA LEU A 249 35.43 -6.00 -17.05
C LEU A 249 36.60 -6.18 -16.08
N GLU A 250 37.72 -5.48 -16.33
CA GLU A 250 38.89 -5.53 -15.45
C GLU A 250 38.60 -4.94 -14.06
N LEU A 251 37.82 -3.86 -14.01
CA LEU A 251 37.31 -3.29 -12.76
C LEU A 251 36.54 -4.32 -11.93
N VAL A 252 35.62 -5.06 -12.57
CA VAL A 252 34.82 -6.10 -11.91
C VAL A 252 35.70 -7.27 -11.48
N ARG A 253 36.66 -7.71 -12.31
CA ARG A 253 37.62 -8.76 -11.96
C ARG A 253 38.39 -8.41 -10.68
N ARG A 254 38.97 -7.21 -10.63
CA ARG A 254 39.67 -6.71 -9.44
C ARG A 254 38.76 -6.67 -8.21
N PHE A 255 37.55 -6.15 -8.36
CA PHE A 255 36.59 -6.07 -7.26
C PHE A 255 36.25 -7.46 -6.68
N ILE A 256 35.98 -8.44 -7.54
CA ILE A 256 35.69 -9.82 -7.13
C ILE A 256 36.91 -10.47 -6.49
N SER A 257 38.11 -10.30 -7.05
CA SER A 257 39.35 -10.83 -6.46
C SER A 257 39.65 -10.24 -5.08
N CYS A 258 39.32 -8.98 -4.81
CA CYS A 258 39.45 -8.39 -3.47
C CYS A 258 38.42 -8.94 -2.45
N HIS A 259 37.32 -9.49 -2.94
CA HIS A 259 36.22 -10.02 -2.13
C HIS A 259 36.03 -11.52 -2.40
N ASP A 260 37.12 -12.28 -2.56
CA ASP A 260 37.10 -13.70 -2.94
C ASP A 260 36.64 -14.62 -1.79
N ASN A 261 35.48 -14.31 -1.21
CA ASN A 261 34.77 -15.06 -0.18
C ASN A 261 33.41 -15.57 -0.70
N GLY A 262 33.16 -15.41 -1.99
CA GLY A 262 31.92 -15.82 -2.63
C GLY A 262 31.76 -17.33 -2.60
N ARG A 263 30.54 -17.79 -2.34
CA ARG A 263 30.20 -19.21 -2.37
C ARG A 263 29.18 -19.45 -3.48
N TYR A 264 29.33 -20.55 -4.21
CA TYR A 264 28.24 -21.08 -5.01
C TYR A 264 27.16 -21.58 -4.06
N VAL A 265 26.04 -20.88 -3.98
CA VAL A 265 24.90 -21.32 -3.18
C VAL A 265 24.10 -22.30 -4.01
N ALA A 266 24.48 -23.58 -3.92
CA ALA A 266 23.81 -24.69 -4.59
C ALA A 266 22.60 -25.24 -3.81
N GLU A 267 21.98 -24.43 -2.93
CA GLU A 267 20.79 -24.84 -2.18
C GLU A 267 19.59 -25.16 -3.10
N ARG A 268 19.67 -24.76 -4.38
CA ARG A 268 18.66 -24.99 -5.39
C ARG A 268 19.25 -25.54 -6.69
N LYS A 269 18.62 -26.58 -7.25
CA LYS A 269 19.00 -27.25 -8.50
C LYS A 269 18.98 -26.33 -9.73
N ASP A 270 18.52 -25.09 -9.59
CA ASP A 270 18.27 -24.08 -10.63
C ASP A 270 19.09 -22.77 -10.46
N PHE A 271 19.94 -22.63 -9.43
CA PHE A 271 20.81 -21.45 -9.26
C PHE A 271 22.31 -21.84 -9.21
N TYR A 272 23.15 -21.32 -10.12
CA TYR A 272 24.61 -21.59 -10.16
C TYR A 272 25.45 -20.29 -10.24
N SER A 273 25.05 -19.27 -9.47
CA SER A 273 25.77 -17.98 -9.44
C SER A 273 26.53 -17.83 -8.12
N PRO A 274 27.81 -17.41 -8.12
CA PRO A 274 28.52 -17.04 -6.90
C PRO A 274 27.85 -15.89 -6.17
N ILE A 275 27.66 -16.03 -4.86
CA ILE A 275 27.08 -15.00 -3.99
C ILE A 275 28.14 -14.55 -2.98
N PHE A 276 28.34 -13.24 -2.92
CA PHE A 276 29.25 -12.55 -2.01
C PHE A 276 28.41 -11.75 -1.01
N ARG A 277 28.43 -12.13 0.26
CA ARG A 277 27.63 -11.48 1.31
C ARG A 277 28.49 -10.57 2.18
N ASN A 278 27.85 -9.60 2.83
CA ASN A 278 28.47 -8.68 3.79
C ASN A 278 29.57 -7.78 3.19
N ILE A 279 29.47 -7.43 1.90
CA ILE A 279 30.39 -6.46 1.30
C ILE A 279 30.10 -5.07 1.87
N ALA A 280 31.13 -4.33 2.24
CA ALA A 280 30.95 -2.98 2.77
C ALA A 280 30.45 -2.02 1.68
N SER A 281 29.55 -1.12 2.07
CA SER A 281 29.00 -0.10 1.17
C SER A 281 30.06 0.77 0.50
N LYS A 282 31.18 1.02 1.18
CA LYS A 282 32.32 1.79 0.63
C LYS A 282 32.86 1.15 -0.64
N ASP A 283 33.08 -0.17 -0.63
CA ASP A 283 33.62 -0.90 -1.76
C ASP A 283 32.64 -0.90 -2.95
N ILE A 284 31.33 -0.96 -2.66
CA ILE A 284 30.27 -0.83 -3.69
C ILE A 284 30.25 0.57 -4.30
N ILE A 285 30.34 1.61 -3.47
CA ILE A 285 30.38 3.01 -3.95
C ILE A 285 31.62 3.22 -4.82
N ASP A 286 32.78 2.71 -4.41
CA ASP A 286 34.04 2.87 -5.15
C ASP A 286 34.01 2.12 -6.48
N LEU A 287 33.40 0.92 -6.52
CA LEU A 287 33.10 0.19 -7.76
C LEU A 287 32.21 1.01 -8.69
N LEU A 288 31.08 1.51 -8.20
CA LEU A 288 30.10 2.25 -9.00
C LEU A 288 30.67 3.57 -9.53
N LYS A 289 31.42 4.33 -8.72
CA LYS A 289 32.09 5.56 -9.16
C LYS A 289 33.11 5.32 -10.26
N SER A 290 33.77 4.16 -10.24
CA SER A 290 34.80 3.79 -11.21
C SER A 290 34.24 3.15 -12.47
N TYR A 291 32.97 2.73 -12.46
CA TYR A 291 32.31 2.09 -13.59
C TYR A 291 31.94 3.12 -14.67
N LYS A 292 32.46 2.94 -15.89
CA LYS A 292 32.21 3.86 -17.00
C LYS A 292 30.91 3.52 -17.70
N THR A 293 29.97 4.46 -17.75
CA THR A 293 28.69 4.31 -18.46
C THR A 293 28.21 5.65 -19.03
N PRO A 294 27.49 5.65 -20.16
CA PRO A 294 26.81 6.84 -20.66
C PRO A 294 25.58 7.23 -19.81
N SER A 295 25.12 6.37 -18.89
CA SER A 295 23.94 6.61 -18.07
C SER A 295 24.26 7.37 -16.78
N SER A 296 23.55 8.47 -16.51
CA SER A 296 23.62 9.17 -15.22
C SER A 296 23.05 8.35 -14.05
N LEU A 297 22.41 7.20 -14.31
CA LEU A 297 21.79 6.34 -13.31
C LEU A 297 22.79 5.82 -12.26
N VAL A 298 24.02 5.53 -12.66
CA VAL A 298 25.06 5.03 -11.74
C VAL A 298 25.43 6.10 -10.71
N GLN A 299 25.49 7.37 -11.12
CA GLN A 299 25.71 8.48 -10.18
C GLN A 299 24.55 8.62 -9.18
N LEU A 300 23.30 8.48 -9.65
CA LEU A 300 22.14 8.47 -8.77
C LEU A 300 22.16 7.32 -7.75
N TRP A 301 22.67 6.14 -8.14
CA TRP A 301 22.89 5.04 -7.19
C TRP A 301 23.94 5.40 -6.14
N VAL A 302 25.08 5.96 -6.55
CA VAL A 302 26.14 6.39 -5.63
C VAL A 302 25.61 7.40 -4.62
N ASP A 303 24.87 8.41 -5.07
CA ASP A 303 24.33 9.47 -4.22
C ASP A 303 23.29 8.91 -3.23
N TYR A 304 22.45 7.99 -3.69
CA TYR A 304 21.44 7.33 -2.86
C TYR A 304 22.09 6.45 -1.77
N ILE A 305 23.02 5.57 -2.13
CA ILE A 305 23.72 4.69 -1.19
C ILE A 305 24.48 5.53 -0.15
N SER A 306 25.18 6.58 -0.61
CA SER A 306 25.92 7.50 0.27
C SER A 306 24.99 8.21 1.25
N THR A 307 23.80 8.62 0.81
CA THR A 307 22.78 9.24 1.67
C THR A 307 22.22 8.26 2.69
N ALA A 308 21.88 7.04 2.27
CA ALA A 308 21.38 5.98 3.15
C ALA A 308 22.41 5.61 4.24
N ASN A 309 23.70 5.59 3.88
CA ASN A 309 24.79 5.30 4.80
C ASN A 309 24.89 6.29 5.96
N LYS A 310 24.52 7.57 5.76
CA LYS A 310 24.46 8.58 6.83
C LYS A 310 23.45 8.21 7.92
N TYR A 311 22.41 7.45 7.56
CA TYR A 311 21.38 6.94 8.48
C TYR A 311 21.62 5.50 8.92
N LYS A 312 22.84 4.95 8.71
CA LYS A 312 23.22 3.56 8.99
C LYS A 312 22.42 2.51 8.18
N GLU A 313 21.84 2.91 7.06
CA GLU A 313 21.17 2.01 6.11
C GLU A 313 22.10 1.63 4.95
N LEU A 314 21.83 0.50 4.29
CA LEU A 314 22.60 0.00 3.13
C LEU A 314 24.12 -0.05 3.37
N THR A 315 24.54 -0.42 4.57
CA THR A 315 25.96 -0.51 4.96
C THR A 315 26.61 -1.83 4.55
N LYS A 316 25.80 -2.88 4.36
CA LYS A 316 26.23 -4.22 3.94
C LYS A 316 25.45 -4.64 2.71
N TRP A 317 26.17 -5.18 1.73
CA TRP A 317 25.63 -5.57 0.44
C TRP A 317 25.84 -7.05 0.16
N THR A 318 24.92 -7.59 -0.62
CA THR A 318 25.07 -8.89 -1.25
C THR A 318 25.27 -8.65 -2.75
N VAL A 319 26.37 -9.15 -3.29
CA VAL A 319 26.69 -9.10 -4.71
C VAL A 319 26.53 -10.50 -5.29
N VAL A 320 25.90 -10.59 -6.45
CA VAL A 320 25.70 -11.84 -7.18
C VAL A 320 26.38 -11.70 -8.52
N LEU A 321 27.25 -12.66 -8.83
CA LEU A 321 27.83 -12.77 -10.16
C LEU A 321 26.95 -13.71 -11.00
N SER A 322 25.97 -13.14 -11.70
CA SER A 322 24.97 -13.91 -12.45
C SER A 322 25.63 -14.74 -13.57
N SER A 323 25.34 -16.04 -13.60
CA SER A 323 25.73 -16.98 -14.64
C SER A 323 24.50 -17.68 -15.19
N THR A 324 24.41 -17.83 -16.51
CA THR A 324 23.41 -18.73 -17.12
C THR A 324 23.77 -20.20 -16.82
N LYS A 325 22.75 -21.05 -16.62
CA LYS A 325 22.93 -22.50 -16.55
C LYS A 325 23.01 -23.08 -17.96
N GLY A 326 24.01 -23.90 -18.23
CA GLY A 326 23.97 -24.80 -19.38
C GLY A 326 22.81 -25.80 -19.23
N LEU A 327 21.89 -25.82 -20.19
CA LEU A 327 21.39 -27.09 -20.69
C LEU A 327 22.60 -27.74 -21.38
N ALA A 328 22.99 -28.93 -20.91
CA ALA A 328 23.85 -29.80 -21.69
C ALA A 328 23.12 -30.13 -22.99
N GLY A 329 23.52 -29.46 -24.07
CA GLY A 329 22.89 -29.54 -25.37
C GLY A 329 23.54 -28.52 -26.30
N ASP A 330 24.58 -28.96 -26.98
CA ASP A 330 25.19 -28.38 -28.17
C ASP A 330 25.73 -26.92 -28.08
N GLY A 331 27.04 -26.81 -27.78
CA GLY A 331 27.89 -25.81 -28.44
C GLY A 331 28.06 -24.42 -27.81
N VAL A 332 27.91 -24.22 -26.50
CA VAL A 332 28.16 -22.90 -25.88
C VAL A 332 29.60 -22.77 -25.38
N THR A 333 30.48 -22.21 -26.22
CA THR A 333 31.90 -21.91 -25.93
C THR A 333 32.14 -20.58 -25.19
N ASP A 334 31.09 -19.84 -24.83
CA ASP A 334 31.19 -18.45 -24.37
C ASP A 334 31.22 -18.33 -22.83
N VAL A 335 32.31 -18.81 -22.24
CA VAL A 335 32.63 -18.69 -20.80
C VAL A 335 33.63 -17.56 -20.55
N GLU A 336 33.51 -16.91 -19.39
CA GLU A 336 34.43 -15.87 -18.94
C GLU A 336 34.93 -16.19 -17.53
N LYS A 337 36.24 -16.07 -17.30
CA LYS A 337 36.84 -16.23 -15.97
C LYS A 337 36.90 -14.88 -15.26
N ILE A 338 36.29 -14.80 -14.08
CA ILE A 338 36.28 -13.62 -13.22
C ILE A 338 36.79 -14.05 -11.84
N GLY A 339 38.04 -13.70 -11.54
CA GLY A 339 38.73 -14.21 -10.34
C GLY A 339 38.86 -15.73 -10.37
N ASN A 340 38.36 -16.39 -9.31
CA ASN A 340 38.32 -17.85 -9.21
C ASN A 340 37.03 -18.49 -9.74
N TYR A 341 36.14 -17.69 -10.34
CA TYR A 341 34.82 -18.13 -10.79
C TYR A 341 34.74 -18.19 -12.32
N VAL A 342 34.09 -19.23 -12.83
CA VAL A 342 33.77 -19.38 -14.26
C VAL A 342 32.29 -19.05 -14.45
N ILE A 343 32.00 -18.12 -15.35
CA ILE A 343 30.66 -17.60 -15.59
C ILE A 343 30.29 -17.76 -17.07
N HIS A 344 29.08 -18.23 -17.32
CA HIS A 344 28.52 -18.31 -18.67
C HIS A 344 27.90 -16.97 -19.06
N LYS A 345 28.27 -16.45 -20.24
CA LYS A 345 27.80 -15.16 -20.73
C LYS A 345 26.30 -15.22 -21.07
N ALA A 346 25.59 -14.12 -20.81
CA ALA A 346 24.19 -13.97 -21.19
C ALA A 346 24.07 -13.27 -22.54
N VAL A 347 23.35 -13.88 -23.48
CA VAL A 347 22.97 -13.22 -24.74
C VAL A 347 21.71 -12.40 -24.52
N ARG A 348 21.70 -11.14 -24.99
CA ARG A 348 20.58 -10.20 -24.85
C ARG A 348 20.22 -9.56 -26.18
N THR A 349 18.92 -9.39 -26.42
CA THR A 349 18.42 -8.76 -27.64
C THR A 349 18.58 -7.24 -27.58
N LEU A 350 19.10 -6.67 -28.66
CA LEU A 350 19.24 -5.22 -28.83
C LEU A 350 17.89 -4.54 -28.99
N ARG A 351 17.78 -3.29 -28.51
CA ARG A 351 16.59 -2.47 -28.64
C ARG A 351 16.62 -1.70 -29.98
N GLN A 352 15.81 -2.10 -30.94
CA GLN A 352 15.81 -1.60 -32.34
C GLN A 352 15.34 -0.14 -32.58
N ASN A 353 15.24 0.73 -31.56
CA ASN A 353 14.69 2.08 -31.74
C ASN A 353 15.71 3.20 -31.45
N GLY A 354 16.22 3.79 -32.53
CA GLY A 354 16.47 5.24 -32.68
C GLY A 354 17.69 5.85 -31.99
N HIS A 355 18.63 6.33 -32.81
CA HIS A 355 19.90 7.00 -32.50
C HIS A 355 20.97 6.08 -31.87
N GLU A 356 21.47 5.16 -32.68
CA GLU A 356 22.74 4.48 -32.45
C GLU A 356 23.88 5.47 -32.77
N SER A 357 24.41 6.13 -31.75
CA SER A 357 25.83 6.49 -31.80
C SER A 357 26.63 5.19 -31.89
N SER A 358 27.61 5.10 -32.79
CA SER A 358 28.28 3.85 -33.21
C SER A 358 28.76 2.92 -32.08
N ASN A 359 28.95 3.44 -30.87
CA ASN A 359 29.53 2.71 -29.74
C ASN A 359 28.53 2.45 -28.59
N ILE A 360 27.31 3.00 -28.62
CA ILE A 360 26.33 2.82 -27.52
C ILE A 360 25.31 1.74 -27.89
N ILE A 361 25.27 0.69 -27.08
CA ILE A 361 24.35 -0.43 -27.20
C ILE A 361 23.28 -0.34 -26.10
N LYS A 362 22.01 -0.50 -26.50
CA LYS A 362 20.87 -0.53 -25.56
C LYS A 362 20.18 -1.89 -25.59
N ILE A 363 19.94 -2.46 -24.41
CA ILE A 363 19.20 -3.72 -24.23
C ILE A 363 17.83 -3.49 -23.58
N ARG A 364 16.92 -4.46 -23.71
CA ARG A 364 15.57 -4.35 -23.11
C ARG A 364 15.55 -4.61 -21.61
N VAL A 365 16.20 -5.68 -21.17
CA VAL A 365 16.25 -6.11 -19.77
C VAL A 365 17.60 -6.80 -19.55
N LEU A 366 18.28 -6.50 -18.45
CA LEU A 366 19.55 -7.15 -18.11
C LEU A 366 19.32 -8.48 -17.39
N THR A 367 18.35 -8.52 -16.48
CA THR A 367 18.13 -9.65 -15.58
C THR A 367 16.96 -10.53 -16.00
N SER A 368 16.94 -11.75 -15.48
CA SER A 368 15.86 -12.72 -15.58
C SER A 368 15.17 -12.90 -14.23
N PRO A 369 13.92 -13.38 -14.17
CA PRO A 369 13.26 -13.70 -12.90
C PRO A 369 14.08 -14.65 -12.01
N GLY A 370 14.83 -15.58 -12.62
CA GLY A 370 15.72 -16.51 -11.92
C GLY A 370 16.88 -15.85 -11.17
N ASP A 371 17.27 -14.62 -11.51
CA ASP A 371 18.33 -13.87 -10.83
C ASP A 371 17.90 -13.36 -9.44
N TYR A 372 16.59 -13.34 -9.14
CA TYR A 372 16.02 -12.79 -7.90
C TYR A 372 15.48 -13.84 -6.93
N VAL A 373 15.51 -15.11 -7.31
CA VAL A 373 14.88 -16.19 -6.53
C VAL A 373 15.80 -16.58 -5.37
N GLY A 374 15.49 -16.14 -4.15
CA GLY A 374 16.23 -16.50 -2.93
C GLY A 374 16.71 -15.34 -2.07
N PHE A 375 16.23 -14.12 -2.32
CA PHE A 375 16.48 -12.93 -1.50
C PHE A 375 15.25 -12.51 -0.71
#